data_AF-A0A934G8E7-F1
#
_entry.id   AF-A0A934G8E7-F1
#
_cell.length_a   1.000
_cell.length_b   1.000
_cell.length_c   1.000
_cell.angle_alpha   90.00
_cell.angle_beta   90.00
_cell.angle_gamma   90.00
#
_symmetry.space_group_name_H-M   'P 1'
#
loop_
_entity.id
_entity.type
_entity.pdbx_description
1 polymer ?
#
loop_
_entity_poly.entity_id
_entity_poly.type
_entity_poly.pdbx_seq_one_letter_code
_entity_poly.pdbx_strand_id
1 'polypeptide(L)'
;MAKIYNLTQVNPSEDLLGKEQGPYATILADPPWQFQNRTGKMAPEHKRLLRYPTMELKEIMELPVPKLAAAKSHLYLWVPNALLQEGLRVMEAWGFTYKCNLVWYKIRKDGGPDGRGVGFYFRNVTELVLFGVRGSMRTLQPGRTQVNLLSTRKREHSRKPDEFYDLVEACSPGPYFELFARFRRPGWHQWGNEDVEANSINGVAKRRAHVEPQLRLLQNRKAYRA
;
A
#
# COMPACT_ATOMS: atom_id res chain seq x y z
N MET A 1 18.73 37.34 9.69
CA MET A 1 17.96 36.21 10.28
C MET A 1 17.11 35.59 9.18
N ALA A 2 17.41 34.36 8.76
CA ALA A 2 16.58 33.67 7.77
C ALA A 2 15.25 33.32 8.45
N LYS A 3 14.13 33.81 7.90
CA LYS A 3 12.79 33.38 8.32
C LYS A 3 12.66 31.89 7.98
N ILE A 4 12.65 31.05 9.01
CA ILE A 4 12.25 29.65 8.86
C ILE A 4 10.75 29.66 8.70
N TYR A 5 10.29 29.43 7.47
CA TYR A 5 8.88 29.19 7.20
C TYR A 5 8.62 27.71 7.49
N ASN A 6 7.97 27.42 8.62
CA ASN A 6 7.37 26.11 8.83
C ASN A 6 6.17 26.00 7.89
N LEU A 7 6.39 25.41 6.72
CA LEU A 7 5.30 24.94 5.87
C LEU A 7 4.65 23.78 6.62
N THR A 8 3.48 24.01 7.21
CA THR A 8 2.65 22.96 7.80
C THR A 8 2.41 21.91 6.72
N GLN A 9 2.96 20.71 6.89
CA GLN A 9 2.67 19.63 5.95
C GLN A 9 1.17 19.34 6.05
N VAL A 10 0.48 19.48 4.91
CA VAL A 10 -0.94 19.13 4.79
C VAL A 10 -1.08 17.68 5.22
N ASN A 11 -2.02 17.40 6.13
CA ASN A 11 -2.20 16.03 6.60
C ASN A 11 -2.72 15.14 5.44
N PRO A 12 -2.49 13.81 5.47
CA PRO A 12 -2.85 12.93 4.36
C PRO A 12 -4.33 13.02 3.94
N SER A 13 -5.23 13.25 4.89
CA SER A 13 -6.67 13.38 4.64
C SER A 13 -7.02 14.66 3.89
N GLU A 14 -6.41 15.79 4.24
CA GLU A 14 -6.56 17.07 3.56
C GLU A 14 -5.94 17.03 2.16
N ASP A 15 -4.76 16.43 2.01
CA ASP A 15 -4.10 16.27 0.70
C ASP A 15 -4.95 15.40 -0.24
N LEU A 16 -5.49 14.30 0.29
CA LEU A 16 -6.37 13.40 -0.45
C LEU A 16 -7.63 14.14 -0.94
N LEU A 17 -8.33 14.87 -0.07
CA LEU A 17 -9.54 15.60 -0.45
C LEU A 17 -9.25 16.83 -1.32
N GLY A 18 -8.05 17.40 -1.24
CA GLY A 18 -7.63 18.50 -2.10
C GLY A 18 -7.36 18.08 -3.54
N LYS A 19 -6.97 16.83 -3.76
CA LYS A 19 -6.61 16.29 -5.09
C LYS A 19 -7.74 15.50 -5.75
N GLU A 20 -8.57 14.85 -4.95
CA GLU A 20 -9.57 13.89 -5.44
C GLU A 20 -10.98 14.31 -5.03
N GLN A 21 -11.92 14.24 -5.97
CA GLN A 21 -13.30 14.70 -5.75
C GLN A 21 -14.35 13.57 -5.84
N GLY A 22 -14.00 12.38 -6.35
CA GLY A 22 -14.93 11.25 -6.47
C GLY A 22 -16.26 11.59 -7.19
N PRO A 23 -17.34 10.84 -6.96
CA PRO A 23 -17.38 9.55 -6.29
C PRO A 23 -16.91 8.39 -7.18
N TYR A 24 -16.15 7.46 -6.60
CA TYR A 24 -15.61 6.29 -7.30
C TYR A 24 -16.47 5.05 -7.05
N ALA A 25 -16.78 4.33 -8.13
CA ALA A 25 -17.53 3.08 -8.06
C ALA A 25 -16.63 1.90 -7.68
N THR A 26 -15.33 1.99 -7.94
CA THR A 26 -14.35 0.97 -7.57
C THR A 26 -13.09 1.62 -6.99
N ILE A 27 -12.71 1.16 -5.80
CA ILE A 27 -11.52 1.62 -5.10
C ILE A 27 -10.55 0.44 -4.94
N LEU A 28 -9.30 0.63 -5.33
CA LEU A 28 -8.17 -0.24 -5.04
C LEU A 28 -7.28 0.45 -4.02
N ALA A 29 -6.83 -0.25 -2.98
CA ALA A 29 -5.94 0.34 -1.98
C ALA A 29 -4.82 -0.63 -1.59
N ASP A 30 -3.59 -0.13 -1.51
CA ASP A 30 -2.43 -0.82 -0.93
C ASP A 30 -1.78 0.02 0.17
N PRO A 31 -2.43 0.14 1.36
CA PRO A 31 -1.92 0.98 2.42
C PRO A 31 -0.49 0.60 2.84
N PRO A 32 0.31 1.58 3.29
CA PRO A 32 1.67 1.32 3.75
C PRO A 32 1.63 0.78 5.20
N TRP A 33 1.15 -0.45 5.35
CA TRP A 33 0.89 -1.07 6.65
C TRP A 33 2.10 -1.09 7.58
N GLN A 34 1.90 -0.64 8.83
CA GLN A 34 2.88 -0.77 9.88
C GLN A 34 2.72 -2.10 10.65
N PHE A 35 3.84 -2.78 10.91
CA PHE A 35 3.88 -4.04 11.67
C PHE A 35 4.29 -3.77 13.12
N GLN A 36 3.55 -4.33 14.09
CA GLN A 36 3.83 -4.15 15.51
C GLN A 36 5.17 -4.78 15.96
N ASN A 37 5.56 -5.91 15.35
CA ASN A 37 6.79 -6.63 15.72
C ASN A 37 8.04 -6.04 15.04
N ARG A 38 8.61 -5.01 15.66
CA ARG A 38 9.83 -4.30 15.21
C ARG A 38 11.15 -5.03 15.47
N THR A 39 11.16 -6.11 16.26
CA THR A 39 12.38 -6.77 16.77
C THR A 39 13.02 -7.79 15.83
N GLY A 40 12.38 -8.13 14.70
CA GLY A 40 12.97 -9.01 13.68
C GLY A 40 13.57 -8.22 12.51
N LYS A 41 14.60 -8.77 11.83
CA LYS A 41 15.22 -8.28 10.57
C LYS A 41 14.25 -8.13 9.37
N MET A 42 12.94 -8.12 9.62
CA MET A 42 11.84 -8.40 8.69
C MET A 42 10.78 -7.30 8.62
N ALA A 43 10.81 -6.30 9.52
CA ALA A 43 9.94 -5.13 9.39
C ALA A 43 10.40 -4.27 8.19
N PRO A 44 9.49 -3.59 7.46
CA PRO A 44 9.86 -2.56 6.47
C PRO A 44 10.79 -1.49 7.07
N GLU A 45 10.71 -1.32 8.39
CA GLU A 45 11.50 -0.43 9.23
C GLU A 45 12.91 -0.96 9.58
N HIS A 46 13.35 -2.10 9.04
CA HIS A 46 14.72 -2.63 9.24
C HIS A 46 15.66 -2.09 8.14
N LYS A 47 16.84 -1.59 8.54
CA LYS A 47 17.81 -0.75 7.79
C LYS A 47 18.41 -1.29 6.47
N ARG A 48 17.81 -2.28 5.79
CA ARG A 48 18.35 -2.90 4.55
C ARG A 48 17.45 -2.79 3.31
N LEU A 49 16.23 -2.27 3.43
CA LEU A 49 15.29 -2.17 2.30
C LEU A 49 14.86 -0.70 2.13
N LEU A 50 14.75 -0.24 0.89
CA LEU A 50 14.26 1.10 0.51
C LEU A 50 12.98 1.41 1.30
N ARG A 51 13.02 2.44 2.16
CA ARG A 51 11.93 2.74 3.10
C ARG A 51 10.94 3.70 2.45
N TYR A 52 9.72 3.23 2.19
CA TYR A 52 8.56 4.11 2.20
C TYR A 52 8.09 4.25 3.65
N PRO A 53 7.67 5.45 4.09
CA PRO A 53 7.06 5.60 5.41
C PRO A 53 5.82 4.71 5.51
N THR A 54 5.68 4.01 6.63
CA THR A 54 4.45 3.28 6.98
C THR A 54 3.45 4.21 7.67
N MET A 55 2.20 3.80 7.71
CA MET A 55 1.14 4.47 8.46
C MET A 55 0.64 3.55 9.58
N GLU A 56 0.37 4.16 10.72
CA GLU A 56 -0.30 3.48 11.83
C GLU A 56 -1.72 3.10 11.41
N LEU A 57 -2.25 2.02 11.99
CA LEU A 57 -3.58 1.53 11.65
C LEU A 57 -4.65 2.62 11.80
N LYS A 58 -4.56 3.43 12.86
CA LYS A 58 -5.47 4.53 13.13
C LYS A 58 -5.47 5.57 12.00
N GLU A 59 -4.29 5.94 11.51
CA GLU A 59 -4.15 6.90 10.41
C GLU A 59 -4.77 6.37 9.11
N ILE A 60 -4.60 5.07 8.83
CA ILE A 60 -5.23 4.43 7.66
C ILE A 60 -6.76 4.46 7.78
N MET A 61 -7.31 4.11 8.95
CA MET A 61 -8.75 4.11 9.20
C MET A 61 -9.37 5.51 9.11
N GLU A 62 -8.63 6.55 9.51
CA GLU A 62 -9.08 7.95 9.51
C GLU A 62 -9.09 8.60 8.12
N LEU A 63 -8.54 7.93 7.10
CA LEU A 63 -8.59 8.45 5.73
C LEU A 63 -10.03 8.64 5.26
N PRO A 64 -10.35 9.78 4.60
CA PRO A 64 -11.70 10.14 4.20
C PRO A 64 -12.21 9.38 2.97
N VAL A 65 -11.81 8.12 2.79
CA VAL A 65 -12.30 7.20 1.73
C VAL A 65 -13.84 7.17 1.67
N PRO A 66 -14.59 7.22 2.79
CA PRO A 66 -16.05 7.32 2.74
C PRO A 66 -16.61 8.47 1.92
N LYS A 67 -15.90 9.60 1.83
CA LYS A 67 -16.33 10.79 1.06
C LYS A 67 -16.06 10.65 -0.44
N LEU A 68 -15.11 9.79 -0.80
CA LEU A 68 -14.72 9.53 -2.19
C LEU A 68 -15.42 8.32 -2.79
N ALA A 69 -15.97 7.42 -1.98
CA ALA A 69 -16.67 6.23 -2.43
C ALA A 69 -18.12 6.53 -2.83
N ALA A 70 -18.55 6.05 -4.00
CA ALA A 70 -19.95 6.09 -4.40
C ALA A 70 -20.84 5.28 -3.42
N ALA A 71 -22.13 5.64 -3.34
CA ALA A 71 -23.09 4.98 -2.46
C ALA A 71 -23.22 3.47 -2.70
N LYS A 72 -23.00 3.04 -3.95
CA LYS A 72 -22.77 1.64 -4.33
C LYS A 72 -21.37 1.54 -4.92
N SER A 73 -20.48 0.86 -4.23
CA SER A 73 -19.08 0.76 -4.68
C SER A 73 -18.43 -0.53 -4.19
N HIS A 74 -17.35 -0.89 -4.88
CA HIS A 74 -16.45 -1.98 -4.52
C HIS A 74 -15.16 -1.45 -3.92
N LEU A 75 -14.62 -2.18 -2.94
CA LEU A 75 -13.30 -1.98 -2.38
C LEU A 75 -12.48 -3.25 -2.55
N TYR A 76 -11.29 -3.10 -3.12
CA TYR A 76 -10.22 -4.09 -3.16
C TYR A 76 -9.07 -3.59 -2.28
N LEU A 77 -8.83 -4.27 -1.16
CA LEU A 77 -7.83 -3.85 -0.17
C LEU A 77 -6.71 -4.87 -0.07
N TRP A 78 -5.50 -4.52 -0.48
CA TRP A 78 -4.31 -5.35 -0.28
C TRP A 78 -3.95 -5.39 1.20
N VAL A 79 -3.83 -6.60 1.75
CA VAL A 79 -3.55 -6.82 3.17
C VAL A 79 -2.49 -7.91 3.34
N PRO A 80 -1.39 -7.63 4.07
CA PRO A 80 -0.45 -8.67 4.47
C PRO A 80 -1.13 -9.75 5.30
N ASN A 81 -0.76 -11.03 5.12
CA ASN A 81 -1.40 -12.14 5.84
C ASN A 81 -1.44 -11.96 7.37
N ALA A 82 -0.41 -11.34 7.94
CA ALA A 82 -0.31 -11.10 9.38
C ALA A 82 -1.22 -9.98 9.89
N LEU A 83 -1.81 -9.18 9.01
CA LEU A 83 -2.63 -8.00 9.33
C LEU A 83 -4.08 -8.13 8.84
N LEU A 84 -4.55 -9.36 8.67
CA LEU A 84 -5.91 -9.64 8.18
C LEU A 84 -6.98 -8.99 9.07
N GLN A 85 -6.81 -9.05 10.39
CA GLN A 85 -7.77 -8.48 11.33
C GLN A 85 -7.83 -6.95 11.21
N GLU A 86 -6.68 -6.31 11.05
CA GLU A 86 -6.54 -4.88 10.82
C GLU A 86 -7.17 -4.47 9.48
N GLY A 87 -6.94 -5.24 8.42
CA GLY A 87 -7.56 -5.02 7.12
C GLY A 87 -9.08 -5.01 7.20
N LEU A 88 -9.69 -5.94 7.94
CA LEU A 88 -11.14 -5.97 8.15
C LEU A 88 -11.64 -4.73 8.91
N ARG A 89 -10.90 -4.26 9.93
CA ARG A 89 -11.22 -3.01 10.64
C ARG A 89 -11.15 -1.79 9.73
N VAL A 90 -10.18 -1.75 8.82
CA VAL A 90 -10.08 -0.66 7.82
C VAL A 90 -11.29 -0.67 6.89
N MET A 91 -11.71 -1.83 6.39
CA MET A 91 -12.91 -1.92 5.55
C MET A 91 -14.16 -1.41 6.27
N GLU A 92 -14.33 -1.82 7.53
CA GLU A 92 -15.46 -1.37 8.35
C GLU A 92 -15.41 0.16 8.59
N ALA A 93 -14.26 0.71 8.98
CA ALA A 93 -14.07 2.14 9.18
C ALA A 93 -14.35 2.95 7.90
N TRP A 94 -13.97 2.41 6.75
CA TRP A 94 -14.27 3.00 5.45
C TRP A 94 -15.70 2.70 4.95
N GLY A 95 -16.55 2.04 5.73
CA GLY A 95 -17.96 1.78 5.40
C GLY A 95 -18.16 0.77 4.27
N PHE A 96 -17.31 -0.25 4.20
CA PHE A 96 -17.44 -1.39 3.30
C PHE A 96 -17.67 -2.68 4.09
N THR A 97 -18.67 -3.46 3.69
CA THR A 97 -18.90 -4.80 4.24
C THR A 97 -18.03 -5.81 3.50
N TYR A 98 -17.16 -6.51 4.20
CA TYR A 98 -16.39 -7.63 3.65
C TYR A 98 -17.31 -8.72 3.08
N LYS A 99 -16.97 -9.25 1.89
CA LYS A 99 -17.71 -10.33 1.22
C LYS A 99 -16.87 -11.57 0.98
N CYS A 100 -15.66 -11.39 0.45
CA CYS A 100 -14.71 -12.47 0.20
C CYS A 100 -13.31 -11.89 0.03
N ASN A 101 -12.33 -12.74 -0.28
CA ASN A 101 -10.99 -12.31 -0.63
C ASN A 101 -10.55 -12.95 -1.94
N LEU A 102 -9.60 -12.30 -2.61
CA LEU A 102 -8.75 -12.90 -3.62
C LEU A 102 -7.38 -13.17 -3.01
N VAL A 103 -6.70 -14.19 -3.52
CA VAL A 103 -5.37 -14.61 -3.09
C VAL A 103 -4.42 -14.42 -4.25
N TRP A 104 -3.42 -13.56 -4.08
CA TRP A 104 -2.27 -13.53 -4.97
C TRP A 104 -1.29 -14.61 -4.53
N TYR A 105 -1.19 -15.68 -5.31
CA TYR A 105 -0.22 -16.75 -5.12
C TYR A 105 1.03 -16.50 -5.97
N LYS A 106 2.16 -16.37 -5.29
CA LYS A 106 3.46 -16.07 -5.92
C LYS A 106 4.12 -17.36 -6.34
N ILE A 107 4.37 -17.49 -7.64
CA ILE A 107 4.93 -18.71 -8.23
C ILE A 107 6.33 -18.49 -8.81
N ARG A 108 7.10 -19.58 -8.86
CA ARG A 108 8.38 -19.68 -9.56
C ARG A 108 8.17 -19.95 -11.05
N LYS A 109 9.26 -20.10 -11.81
CA LYS A 109 9.19 -20.37 -13.26
C LYS A 109 8.48 -21.68 -13.60
N ASP A 110 8.61 -22.68 -12.73
CA ASP A 110 8.02 -24.01 -12.84
C ASP A 110 6.59 -24.12 -12.27
N GLY A 111 5.99 -22.99 -11.86
CA GLY A 111 4.62 -22.97 -11.31
C GLY A 111 4.53 -23.34 -9.82
N GLY A 112 5.61 -23.79 -9.19
CA GLY A 112 5.64 -24.05 -7.75
C GLY A 112 5.70 -22.78 -6.90
N PRO A 113 5.52 -22.87 -5.56
CA PRO A 113 5.49 -21.71 -4.67
C PRO A 113 6.82 -20.95 -4.64
N ASP A 114 6.75 -19.62 -4.57
CA ASP A 114 7.91 -18.74 -4.32
C ASP A 114 8.36 -18.86 -2.86
N GLY A 115 9.05 -19.96 -2.52
CA GLY A 115 9.51 -20.31 -1.16
C GLY A 115 10.47 -19.31 -0.49
N ARG A 116 10.69 -18.15 -1.11
CA ARG A 116 11.47 -17.00 -0.61
C ARG A 116 10.64 -16.03 0.22
N GLY A 117 9.36 -16.35 0.47
CA GLY A 117 8.46 -15.60 1.33
C GLY A 117 9.02 -15.31 2.72
N VAL A 118 8.75 -14.11 3.23
CA VAL A 118 9.12 -13.72 4.59
C VAL A 118 7.91 -13.98 5.50
N GLY A 119 8.10 -14.65 6.63
CA GLY A 119 7.08 -14.86 7.66
C GLY A 119 7.66 -15.57 8.89
N PHE A 120 7.06 -15.31 10.06
CA PHE A 120 7.58 -15.79 11.35
C PHE A 120 7.18 -17.23 11.66
N TYR A 121 5.95 -17.62 11.32
CA TYR A 121 5.40 -18.96 11.53
C TYR A 121 5.45 -19.81 10.26
N PHE A 122 5.01 -19.23 9.13
CA PHE A 122 5.04 -19.86 7.81
C PHE A 122 5.69 -18.94 6.79
N ARG A 123 6.25 -19.53 5.73
CA ARG A 123 6.76 -18.77 4.58
C ARG A 123 5.60 -18.23 3.76
N ASN A 124 5.45 -16.91 3.73
CA ASN A 124 4.36 -16.27 2.98
C ASN A 124 4.63 -16.31 1.47
N VAL A 125 3.97 -17.24 0.78
CA VAL A 125 3.93 -17.33 -0.68
C VAL A 125 2.67 -16.71 -1.27
N THR A 126 1.79 -16.21 -0.41
CA THR A 126 0.53 -15.54 -0.77
C THR A 126 0.47 -14.12 -0.21
N GLU A 127 -0.31 -13.27 -0.85
CA GLU A 127 -0.85 -12.02 -0.28
C GLU A 127 -2.37 -12.00 -0.51
N LEU A 128 -3.12 -11.36 0.40
CA LEU A 128 -4.57 -11.27 0.30
C LEU A 128 -5.00 -9.93 -0.28
N VAL A 129 -6.08 -9.96 -1.06
CA VAL A 129 -6.88 -8.79 -1.40
C VAL A 129 -8.27 -9.01 -0.83
N LEU A 130 -8.64 -8.22 0.17
CA LEU A 130 -9.99 -8.25 0.71
C LEU A 130 -10.93 -7.55 -0.27
N PHE A 131 -12.09 -8.16 -0.54
CA PHE A 131 -13.13 -7.61 -1.37
C PHE A 131 -14.33 -7.21 -0.51
N GLY A 132 -14.70 -5.93 -0.59
CA GLY A 132 -15.79 -5.34 0.16
C GLY A 132 -16.79 -4.62 -0.74
N VAL A 133 -18.01 -4.52 -0.25
CA VAL A 133 -19.10 -3.81 -0.93
C VAL A 133 -19.68 -2.77 0.01
N ARG A 134 -19.87 -1.56 -0.51
CA ARG A 134 -20.69 -0.53 0.10
C ARG A 134 -22.06 -0.50 -0.60
N GLY A 135 -23.12 -0.42 0.19
CA GLY A 135 -24.49 -0.55 -0.31
C GLY A 135 -24.78 -1.97 -0.82
N SER A 136 -25.62 -2.07 -1.86
CA SER A 136 -25.94 -3.35 -2.52
C SER A 136 -25.48 -3.31 -3.96
N MET A 137 -24.41 -4.05 -4.24
CA MET A 137 -23.75 -4.10 -5.54
C MET A 137 -23.16 -5.49 -5.76
N ARG A 138 -23.41 -6.08 -6.93
CA ARG A 138 -22.76 -7.31 -7.38
C ARG A 138 -21.65 -6.96 -8.36
N THR A 139 -20.68 -7.87 -8.48
CA THR A 139 -19.70 -7.84 -9.57
C THR A 139 -20.38 -7.91 -10.94
N LEU A 140 -19.69 -7.38 -11.94
CA LEU A 140 -20.02 -7.54 -13.36
C LEU A 140 -19.97 -9.02 -13.74
N GLN A 141 -20.52 -9.36 -14.90
CA GLN A 141 -20.63 -10.75 -15.36
C GLN A 141 -19.30 -11.52 -15.29
N PRO A 142 -18.14 -10.97 -15.71
CA PRO A 142 -16.85 -11.68 -15.60
C PRO A 142 -16.49 -12.04 -14.15
N GLY A 143 -16.83 -11.19 -13.18
CA GLY A 143 -16.57 -11.44 -11.76
C GLY A 143 -17.39 -12.57 -11.15
N ARG A 144 -18.40 -13.10 -11.85
CA ARG A 144 -19.21 -14.24 -11.38
C ARG A 144 -18.56 -15.59 -11.67
N THR A 145 -17.64 -15.63 -12.64
CA THR A 145 -16.86 -16.82 -13.02
C THR A 145 -15.39 -16.68 -12.65
N GLN A 146 -14.93 -15.49 -12.24
CA GLN A 146 -13.58 -15.25 -11.76
C GLN A 146 -13.30 -16.07 -10.49
N VAL A 147 -12.27 -16.91 -10.53
CA VAL A 147 -11.77 -17.61 -9.35
C VAL A 147 -11.01 -16.65 -8.45
N ASN A 148 -11.00 -16.92 -7.14
CA ASN A 148 -10.35 -16.07 -6.16
C ASN A 148 -8.84 -16.31 -6.01
N LEU A 149 -8.17 -16.86 -7.03
CA LEU A 149 -6.74 -17.17 -7.03
C LEU A 149 -6.08 -16.54 -8.25
N LEU A 150 -5.10 -15.66 -8.01
CA LEU A 150 -4.23 -15.09 -9.04
C LEU A 150 -2.82 -15.65 -8.86
N SER A 151 -2.38 -16.46 -9.81
CA SER A 151 -1.05 -17.09 -9.78
C SER A 151 -0.10 -16.36 -10.73
N THR A 152 0.82 -15.55 -10.20
CA THR A 152 1.80 -14.83 -11.03
C THR A 152 3.19 -14.87 -10.44
N ARG A 153 4.19 -14.65 -11.30
CA ARG A 153 5.59 -14.60 -10.87
C ARG A 153 5.83 -13.30 -10.10
N LYS A 154 6.50 -13.41 -8.95
CA LYS A 154 6.93 -12.24 -8.17
C LYS A 154 7.93 -11.40 -8.97
N ARG A 155 7.68 -10.09 -9.05
CA ARG A 155 8.57 -9.09 -9.67
C ARG A 155 9.44 -8.41 -8.60
N GLU A 156 9.79 -7.14 -8.80
CA GLU A 156 10.55 -6.34 -7.81
C GLU A 156 9.87 -6.35 -6.43
N HIS A 157 10.65 -6.07 -5.38
CA HIS A 157 10.14 -6.11 -4.01
C HIS A 157 8.90 -5.22 -3.84
N SER A 158 7.83 -5.77 -3.25
CA SER A 158 6.57 -5.07 -2.98
C SER A 158 5.79 -4.59 -4.22
N ARG A 159 6.18 -4.96 -5.45
CA ARG A 159 5.37 -4.70 -6.65
C ARG A 159 4.23 -5.72 -6.75
N LYS A 160 3.00 -5.23 -6.79
CA LYS A 160 1.77 -6.01 -7.01
C LYS A 160 1.66 -6.42 -8.50
N PRO A 161 0.94 -7.50 -8.84
CA PRO A 161 0.80 -7.94 -10.22
C PRO A 161 -0.04 -6.96 -11.05
N ASP A 162 0.48 -6.54 -12.21
CA ASP A 162 -0.24 -5.64 -13.12
C ASP A 162 -1.53 -6.28 -13.65
N GLU A 163 -1.55 -7.62 -13.75
CA GLU A 163 -2.71 -8.43 -14.15
C GLU A 163 -3.90 -8.24 -13.21
N PHE A 164 -3.68 -7.71 -12.00
CA PHE A 164 -4.76 -7.43 -11.06
C PHE A 164 -5.64 -6.26 -11.49
N TYR A 165 -5.09 -5.27 -12.20
CA TYR A 165 -5.89 -4.15 -12.73
C TYR A 165 -6.89 -4.67 -13.77
N ASP A 166 -6.45 -5.53 -14.68
CA ASP A 166 -7.31 -6.12 -15.72
C ASP A 166 -8.46 -6.94 -15.09
N LEU A 167 -8.15 -7.69 -14.02
CA LEU A 167 -9.16 -8.41 -13.23
C LEU A 167 -10.19 -7.44 -12.63
N VAL A 168 -9.74 -6.37 -11.99
CA VAL A 168 -10.63 -5.40 -11.35
C VAL A 168 -11.50 -4.68 -12.37
N GLU A 169 -10.91 -4.22 -13.49
CA GLU A 169 -11.61 -3.55 -14.59
C GLU A 169 -12.68 -4.45 -15.23
N ALA A 170 -12.39 -5.76 -15.39
CA ALA A 170 -13.36 -6.72 -15.91
C ALA A 170 -14.49 -7.05 -14.91
N CYS A 171 -14.19 -7.08 -13.61
CA CYS A 171 -15.12 -7.54 -12.58
C CYS A 171 -15.97 -6.41 -11.96
N SER A 172 -15.55 -5.16 -12.09
CA SER A 172 -16.16 -4.01 -11.39
C SER A 172 -16.24 -2.78 -12.28
N PRO A 173 -17.29 -1.95 -12.16
CA PRO A 173 -17.44 -0.75 -12.96
C PRO A 173 -16.56 0.39 -12.43
N GLY A 174 -16.13 1.27 -13.34
CA GLY A 174 -15.56 2.57 -12.98
C GLY A 174 -16.65 3.59 -12.57
N PRO A 175 -16.28 4.83 -12.21
CA PRO A 175 -14.91 5.37 -12.19
C PRO A 175 -13.99 4.66 -11.19
N TYR A 176 -12.72 4.47 -11.57
CA TYR A 176 -11.73 3.72 -10.80
C TYR A 176 -10.77 4.65 -10.05
N PHE A 177 -10.48 4.31 -8.80
CA PHE A 177 -9.55 5.05 -7.95
C PHE A 177 -8.57 4.12 -7.25
N GLU A 178 -7.28 4.43 -7.31
CA GLU A 178 -6.23 3.74 -6.58
C GLU A 178 -5.64 4.61 -5.48
N LEU A 179 -5.77 4.14 -4.24
CA LEU A 179 -5.20 4.75 -3.06
C LEU A 179 -3.83 4.10 -2.75
N PHE A 180 -2.84 4.94 -2.50
CA PHE A 180 -1.42 4.59 -2.38
C PHE A 180 -0.78 4.06 -3.66
N ALA A 181 -1.25 4.56 -4.81
CA ALA A 181 -0.70 4.19 -6.11
C ALA A 181 0.80 4.52 -6.20
N ARG A 182 1.56 3.61 -6.84
CA ARG A 182 3.00 3.80 -7.11
C ARG A 182 3.33 4.10 -8.57
N PHE A 183 2.47 3.63 -9.47
CA PHE A 183 2.65 3.73 -10.91
C PHE A 183 1.37 4.23 -11.55
N ARG A 184 1.50 5.04 -12.60
CA ARG A 184 0.34 5.51 -13.35
C ARG A 184 -0.32 4.39 -14.13
N ARG A 185 -1.63 4.24 -13.95
CA ARG A 185 -2.48 3.35 -14.74
C ARG A 185 -3.46 4.21 -15.55
N PRO A 186 -3.44 4.17 -16.89
CA PRO A 186 -4.42 4.87 -17.70
C PRO A 186 -5.86 4.50 -17.32
N GLY A 187 -6.75 5.49 -17.23
CA GLY A 187 -8.14 5.28 -16.84
C GLY A 187 -8.41 5.20 -15.33
N TRP A 188 -7.37 5.31 -14.49
CA TRP A 188 -7.48 5.34 -13.04
C TRP A 188 -7.15 6.73 -12.48
N HIS A 189 -8.01 7.19 -11.57
CA HIS A 189 -7.64 8.26 -10.64
C HIS A 189 -6.70 7.68 -9.59
N GLN A 190 -5.74 8.46 -9.12
CA GLN A 190 -4.68 7.92 -8.28
C GLN A 190 -4.21 8.93 -7.25
N TRP A 191 -4.13 8.47 -6.01
CA TRP A 191 -3.50 9.22 -4.94
C TRP A 191 -2.42 8.35 -4.29
N GLY A 192 -1.24 8.89 -4.06
CA GLY A 192 -0.14 8.16 -3.47
C GLY A 192 1.17 8.96 -3.53
N ASN A 193 2.26 8.36 -3.07
CA ASN A 193 3.57 8.96 -3.27
C ASN A 193 3.98 8.76 -4.73
N GLU A 194 3.61 9.72 -5.59
CA GLU A 194 3.83 9.79 -7.07
C GLU A 194 5.30 9.74 -7.52
N ASP A 195 6.20 9.20 -6.71
CA ASP A 195 7.61 9.60 -6.67
C ASP A 195 8.56 8.39 -6.58
N VAL A 196 8.08 7.18 -6.90
CA VAL A 196 8.98 6.01 -6.92
C VAL A 196 9.88 6.03 -8.16
N GLU A 197 9.38 6.51 -9.31
CA GLU A 197 10.18 6.53 -10.54
C GLU A 197 10.93 7.85 -10.80
N ALA A 198 10.40 9.02 -10.43
CA ALA A 198 11.20 10.24 -10.51
C ALA A 198 12.49 10.14 -9.66
N ASN A 199 12.44 9.36 -8.58
CA ASN A 199 13.59 9.07 -7.71
C ASN A 199 14.47 7.89 -8.15
N SER A 200 14.05 7.06 -9.11
CA SER A 200 14.89 5.98 -9.67
C SER A 200 15.77 6.49 -10.83
N ILE A 201 15.33 7.54 -11.54
CA ILE A 201 16.07 8.14 -12.65
C ILE A 201 17.25 9.01 -12.14
N ASN A 202 17.16 9.56 -10.91
CA ASN A 202 18.15 10.50 -10.36
C ASN A 202 18.93 10.01 -9.12
N GLY A 203 18.89 8.72 -8.79
CA GLY A 203 19.85 8.10 -7.88
C GLY A 203 19.84 8.52 -6.40
N VAL A 204 18.85 9.27 -5.90
CA VAL A 204 18.70 9.51 -4.45
C VAL A 204 17.23 9.74 -4.08
N ALA A 205 16.62 8.78 -3.37
CA ALA A 205 15.40 9.05 -2.60
C ALA A 205 15.75 9.97 -1.42
N LYS A 206 15.60 11.29 -1.59
CA LYS A 206 15.70 12.28 -0.51
C LYS A 206 14.37 13.00 -0.35
N ARG A 207 13.49 12.49 0.51
CA ARG A 207 12.46 13.34 1.13
C ARG A 207 13.03 13.99 2.39
N ARG A 208 12.78 15.29 2.50
CA ARG A 208 13.20 16.24 3.54
C ARG A 208 12.58 15.91 4.91
N ALA A 209 13.19 14.97 5.64
CA ALA A 209 13.02 14.84 7.09
C ALA A 209 14.36 14.55 7.82
N HIS A 210 15.49 14.78 7.16
CA HIS A 210 16.81 14.76 7.78
C HIS A 210 17.55 16.04 7.42
N VAL A 211 17.32 17.08 8.21
CA VAL A 211 18.27 18.17 8.36
C VAL A 211 18.58 18.28 9.85
N GLU A 212 19.49 17.44 10.33
CA GLU A 212 20.47 17.88 11.33
C GLU A 212 21.83 17.31 10.94
N PRO A 213 22.64 18.08 10.21
CA PRO A 213 24.03 17.76 9.96
C PRO A 213 24.90 18.46 11.01
N GLN A 214 24.73 18.22 12.31
CA GLN A 214 25.66 18.72 13.33
C GLN A 214 25.37 18.13 14.72
N LEU A 215 26.07 17.04 15.07
CA LEU A 215 26.55 16.74 16.43
C LEU A 215 27.41 15.45 16.43
N ARG A 216 28.53 15.51 15.69
CA ARG A 216 29.74 14.73 15.99
C ARG A 216 30.97 15.55 15.59
N LEU A 217 31.10 16.72 16.18
CA LEU A 217 32.36 17.43 16.31
C LEU A 217 32.49 17.72 17.80
N LEU A 218 33.61 17.29 18.40
CA LEU A 218 33.96 17.31 19.82
C LEU A 218 33.54 16.05 20.62
N GLN A 219 34.32 14.97 20.49
CA GLN A 219 34.98 14.28 21.62
C GLN A 219 35.94 13.18 21.11
N ASN A 220 37.06 13.02 21.82
CA ASN A 220 38.39 12.63 21.32
C ASN A 220 38.56 11.19 20.78
N ARG A 221 39.37 11.06 19.71
CA ARG A 221 40.06 9.82 19.35
C ARG A 221 41.15 9.49 20.39
N LYS A 222 40.96 8.44 21.17
CA LYS A 222 42.03 7.60 21.75
C LYS A 222 41.54 6.15 21.67
N ALA A 223 42.31 5.12 21.38
CA ALA A 223 43.59 4.91 20.71
C ALA A 223 43.54 3.40 20.40
N TYR A 224 43.88 2.98 19.18
CA TYR A 224 44.18 1.57 18.93
C TYR A 224 45.50 1.24 19.65
N ARG A 225 45.49 0.19 20.46
CA ARG A 225 46.66 -0.65 20.73
C ARG A 225 46.23 -2.11 20.61
N ALA A 226 47.20 -2.89 20.14
CA ALA A 226 47.14 -4.24 19.59
C ALA A 226 46.32 -5.25 20.41
#